data_AF-A0A645G989-F1
#
_entry.id   AF-A0A645G989-F1
#
_cell.length_a   1.000
_cell.length_b   1.000
_cell.length_c   1.000
_cell.angle_alpha   90.00
_cell.angle_beta   90.00
_cell.angle_gamma   90.00
#
_symmetry.space_group_name_H-M   'P 1'
#
loop_
_entity.id
_entity.type
_entity.pdbx_description
1 polymer ?
#
loop_
_entity_poly.entity_id
_entity_poly.type
_entity_poly.pdbx_seq_one_letter_code
_entity_poly.pdbx_strand_id
1 'polypeptide(L)'
;MKNEEELQSFFVQKIGNYLQKKGRLLVGWDEILDGGKLGGSETIMYWRGWGAKGVEKAAQQGFKIISSPTTCCYFDYNYELINTKKVYMYEPVPEGTSDKIAENYIGVQANFWSHIDRYEDRIDQQLFPRLFALSETAWSDPQNKDWSRFKKTAKMQSEELRASQVNCYYDKSLYNPE
;
A
#
# COMPACT_ATOMS: atom_id res chain seq x y z
N MET A 1 7.05 -12.82 30.73
CA MET A 1 7.61 -12.49 29.42
C MET A 1 9.04 -12.98 29.40
N LYS A 2 9.44 -13.66 28.33
CA LYS A 2 10.74 -14.36 28.21
C LYS A 2 11.71 -13.69 27.24
N ASN A 3 11.23 -12.88 26.29
CA ASN A 3 12.03 -12.15 25.32
C ASN A 3 11.33 -10.83 24.91
N GLU A 4 12.00 -10.05 24.07
CA GLU A 4 11.56 -8.74 23.58
C GLU A 4 10.35 -8.85 22.64
N GLU A 5 10.24 -9.93 21.86
CA GLU A 5 9.10 -10.21 20.98
C GLU A 5 7.80 -10.40 21.80
N GLU A 6 7.86 -11.13 22.91
CA GLU A 6 6.75 -11.27 23.84
C GLU A 6 6.40 -9.93 24.52
N LEU A 7 7.40 -9.07 24.78
CA LEU A 7 7.18 -7.74 25.35
C LEU A 7 6.46 -6.82 24.35
N GLN A 8 6.87 -6.84 23.08
CA GLN A 8 6.18 -6.13 22.01
C GLN A 8 4.73 -6.60 21.91
N SER A 9 4.50 -7.92 21.86
CA SER A 9 3.16 -8.50 21.80
C SER A 9 2.27 -8.06 22.98
N PHE A 10 2.79 -8.11 24.21
CA PHE A 10 2.09 -7.62 25.40
C PHE A 10 1.68 -6.15 25.26
N PHE A 11 2.59 -5.30 24.79
CA PHE A 11 2.33 -3.87 24.62
C PHE A 11 1.28 -3.62 23.53
N VAL A 12 1.41 -4.27 22.36
CA VAL A 12 0.44 -4.18 21.26
C VAL A 12 -0.96 -4.59 21.74
N GLN A 13 -1.09 -5.71 22.45
CA GLN A 13 -2.39 -6.15 23.00
C GLN A 13 -2.95 -5.15 24.02
N LYS A 14 -2.10 -4.59 24.89
CA LYS A 14 -2.53 -3.59 25.88
C LYS A 14 -3.13 -2.36 25.19
N ILE A 15 -2.50 -1.87 24.12
CA ILE A 15 -2.99 -0.74 23.33
C ILE A 15 -4.23 -1.13 22.51
N GLY A 16 -4.23 -2.30 21.88
CA GLY A 16 -5.39 -2.82 21.14
C GLY A 16 -6.64 -2.92 22.01
N ASN A 17 -6.52 -3.50 23.20
CA ASN A 17 -7.62 -3.59 24.18
C ASN A 17 -8.09 -2.20 24.66
N TYR A 18 -7.18 -1.24 24.81
CA TYR A 18 -7.54 0.13 25.15
C TYR A 18 -8.36 0.80 24.03
N LEU A 19 -7.93 0.66 22.78
CA LEU A 19 -8.62 1.20 21.61
C LEU A 19 -10.00 0.56 21.42
N GLN A 20 -10.11 -0.76 21.57
CA GLN A 20 -11.39 -1.47 21.48
C GLN A 20 -12.41 -0.97 22.51
N LYS A 21 -11.99 -0.76 23.76
CA LYS A 21 -12.85 -0.16 24.80
C LYS A 21 -13.35 1.25 24.45
N LYS A 22 -12.77 1.89 23.44
CA LYS A 22 -13.16 3.20 22.90
C LYS A 22 -13.84 3.09 21.52
N GLY A 23 -14.19 1.89 21.07
CA GLY A 23 -14.80 1.66 19.76
C GLY A 23 -13.86 1.93 18.58
N ARG A 24 -12.54 1.78 18.78
CA ARG A 24 -11.52 1.96 17.74
C ARG A 24 -10.77 0.64 17.51
N LEU A 25 -10.31 0.44 16.28
CA LEU A 25 -9.48 -0.71 15.91
C LEU A 25 -8.01 -0.29 15.87
N LEU A 26 -7.12 -1.18 16.29
CA LEU A 26 -5.69 -0.98 16.14
C LEU A 26 -5.30 -1.32 14.69
N VAL A 27 -4.64 -0.38 14.03
CA VAL A 27 -3.92 -0.62 12.76
C VAL A 27 -2.43 -0.53 13.09
N GLY A 28 -1.66 -1.54 12.71
CA GLY A 28 -0.21 -1.54 12.92
C GLY A 28 0.53 -2.11 11.73
N TRP A 29 1.78 -1.69 11.55
CA TRP A 29 2.69 -2.28 10.57
C TRP A 29 2.88 -3.77 10.83
N ASP A 30 3.16 -4.54 9.79
CA ASP A 30 3.20 -6.01 9.84
C ASP A 30 4.21 -6.61 10.85
N GLU A 31 5.13 -5.84 11.42
CA GLU A 31 5.98 -6.25 12.55
C GLU A 31 5.17 -6.64 13.79
N ILE A 32 3.93 -6.17 13.94
CA ILE A 32 3.09 -6.59 15.08
C ILE A 32 2.81 -8.10 15.07
N LEU A 33 3.03 -8.78 13.94
CA LEU A 33 2.96 -10.24 13.83
C LEU A 33 4.15 -10.96 14.48
N ASP A 34 5.32 -10.33 14.60
CA ASP A 34 6.58 -10.98 14.99
C ASP A 34 6.51 -11.52 16.44
N GLY A 35 5.77 -10.83 17.32
CA GLY A 35 5.51 -11.29 18.69
C GLY A 35 4.53 -12.46 18.83
N GLY A 36 3.93 -12.91 17.73
CA GLY A 36 3.15 -14.15 17.62
C GLY A 36 1.80 -14.19 18.35
N LYS A 37 1.47 -13.21 19.19
CA LYS A 37 0.18 -13.13 19.89
C LYS A 37 -0.47 -11.77 19.69
N LEU A 38 -1.53 -11.75 18.91
CA LEU A 38 -2.43 -10.60 18.72
C LEU A 38 -3.81 -10.94 19.28
N GLY A 39 -4.60 -9.90 19.57
CA GLY A 39 -5.95 -10.04 20.11
C GLY A 39 -7.00 -10.52 19.10
N GLY A 40 -6.67 -10.54 17.81
CA GLY A 40 -7.54 -11.01 16.72
C GLY A 40 -8.42 -9.92 16.10
N SER A 41 -8.33 -8.68 16.57
CA SER A 41 -9.12 -7.52 16.10
C SER A 41 -8.30 -6.51 15.31
N GLU A 42 -6.99 -6.67 15.32
CA GLU A 42 -6.02 -5.77 14.74
C GLU A 42 -6.09 -5.83 13.21
N THR A 43 -5.84 -4.70 12.57
CA THR A 43 -5.60 -4.62 11.13
C THR A 43 -4.10 -4.53 10.89
N ILE A 44 -3.60 -5.37 10.00
CA ILE A 44 -2.21 -5.44 9.59
C ILE A 44 -1.99 -4.53 8.37
N MET A 45 -1.04 -3.61 8.46
CA MET A 45 -0.55 -2.84 7.31
C MET A 45 0.72 -3.50 6.78
N TYR A 46 0.60 -4.18 5.65
CA TYR A 46 1.68 -4.91 5.00
C TYR A 46 2.60 -3.94 4.26
N TRP A 47 3.86 -3.86 4.68
CA TRP A 47 4.84 -2.97 4.06
C TRP A 47 6.16 -3.66 3.72
N ARG A 48 6.57 -4.67 4.52
CA ARG A 48 7.81 -5.41 4.29
C ARG A 48 7.64 -6.30 3.06
N GLY A 49 8.03 -5.86 1.86
CA GLY A 49 7.86 -6.62 0.62
C GLY A 49 8.32 -8.09 0.66
N TRP A 50 9.25 -8.45 1.55
CA TRP A 50 9.74 -9.82 1.79
C TRP A 50 8.89 -10.65 2.78
N GLY A 51 7.96 -10.04 3.51
CA GLY A 51 7.14 -10.63 4.56
C GLY A 51 5.81 -11.23 4.09
N ALA A 52 5.58 -11.36 2.79
CA ALA A 52 4.29 -11.76 2.20
C ALA A 52 3.69 -13.03 2.84
N LYS A 53 4.51 -14.07 3.05
CA LYS A 53 4.05 -15.34 3.67
C LYS A 53 3.46 -15.16 5.08
N GLY A 54 4.01 -14.25 5.87
CA GLY A 54 3.50 -13.96 7.22
C GLY A 54 2.13 -13.28 7.16
N VAL A 55 1.97 -12.36 6.21
CA VAL A 55 0.72 -11.63 5.98
C VAL A 55 -0.36 -12.54 5.38
N GLU A 56 -0.02 -13.41 4.44
CA GLU A 56 -0.95 -14.42 3.90
C GLU A 56 -1.50 -15.33 5.01
N LYS A 57 -0.63 -15.78 5.92
CA LYS A 57 -1.03 -16.56 7.09
C LYS A 57 -1.94 -15.76 8.03
N ALA A 58 -1.66 -14.47 8.24
CA ALA A 58 -2.52 -13.59 9.04
C ALA A 58 -3.90 -13.42 8.38
N ALA A 59 -3.95 -13.22 7.06
CA ALA A 59 -5.21 -13.17 6.32
C ALA A 59 -6.01 -14.47 6.44
N GLN A 60 -5.35 -15.64 6.37
CA GLN A 60 -5.98 -16.95 6.60
C GLN A 60 -6.55 -17.10 8.02
N GLN A 61 -5.96 -16.41 8.99
CA GLN A 61 -6.43 -16.37 10.39
C GLN A 61 -7.55 -15.35 10.63
N GLY A 62 -7.96 -14.59 9.61
CA GLY A 62 -9.05 -13.62 9.69
C GLY A 62 -8.63 -12.18 9.98
N PHE A 63 -7.32 -11.91 10.12
CA PHE A 63 -6.84 -10.53 10.28
C PHE A 63 -7.11 -9.73 9.02
N LYS A 64 -7.51 -8.46 9.18
CA LYS A 64 -7.68 -7.55 8.06
C LYS A 64 -6.34 -6.99 7.62
N ILE A 65 -6.12 -6.90 6.31
CA ILE A 65 -4.86 -6.52 5.68
C ILE A 65 -5.07 -5.25 4.85
N ILE A 66 -4.23 -4.24 5.07
CA ILE A 66 -4.04 -3.11 4.16
C ILE A 66 -2.71 -3.34 3.45
N SER A 67 -2.75 -3.47 2.13
CA SER A 67 -1.57 -3.72 1.31
C SER A 67 -0.84 -2.41 1.00
N SER A 68 0.41 -2.28 1.43
CA SER A 68 1.25 -1.10 1.17
C SER A 68 2.73 -1.44 0.98
N PRO A 69 3.10 -2.49 0.22
CA PRO A 69 4.47 -3.00 0.21
C PRO A 69 5.48 -2.03 -0.41
N THR A 70 6.71 -2.04 0.11
CA THR A 70 7.86 -1.27 -0.42
C THR A 70 8.18 -1.55 -1.87
N THR A 71 7.69 -2.65 -2.43
CA THR A 71 7.96 -3.04 -3.82
C THR A 71 7.24 -2.15 -4.83
N CYS A 72 6.10 -1.56 -4.48
CA CYS A 72 5.28 -0.75 -5.39
C CYS A 72 4.52 0.41 -4.74
N CYS A 73 4.41 0.49 -3.41
CA CYS A 73 3.57 1.48 -2.72
C CYS A 73 4.37 2.55 -1.94
N TYR A 74 5.71 2.61 -2.06
CA TYR A 74 6.54 3.61 -1.38
C TYR A 74 6.91 4.73 -2.35
N PHE A 75 6.13 5.82 -2.34
CA PHE A 75 6.26 6.91 -3.31
C PHE A 75 7.37 7.90 -2.96
N ASP A 76 8.02 7.77 -1.82
CA ASP A 76 9.31 8.43 -1.56
C ASP A 76 10.46 7.80 -2.35
N TYR A 77 10.30 6.59 -2.91
CA TYR A 77 11.29 6.00 -3.80
C TYR A 77 11.25 6.66 -5.17
N ASN A 78 12.41 6.70 -5.84
CA ASN A 78 12.52 7.27 -7.17
C ASN A 78 11.73 6.46 -8.22
N TYR A 79 11.44 7.10 -9.35
CA TYR A 79 10.70 6.50 -10.46
C TYR A 79 11.46 5.40 -11.20
N GLU A 80 12.78 5.27 -11.05
CA GLU A 80 13.53 4.15 -11.64
C GLU A 80 13.20 2.84 -10.91
N LEU A 81 13.00 2.90 -9.58
CA LEU A 81 12.64 1.76 -8.75
C LEU A 81 11.14 1.47 -8.75
N ILE A 82 10.31 2.51 -8.66
CA ILE A 82 8.85 2.42 -8.62
C ILE A 82 8.29 3.46 -9.60
N ASN A 83 8.13 3.06 -10.86
CA ASN A 83 7.39 3.83 -11.86
C ASN A 83 5.89 3.52 -11.82
N THR A 84 5.10 4.32 -12.53
CA THR A 84 3.64 4.22 -12.63
C THR A 84 3.19 2.86 -13.15
N LYS A 85 3.87 2.27 -14.14
CA LYS A 85 3.55 0.91 -14.63
C LYS A 85 3.70 -0.13 -13.53
N LYS A 86 4.75 -0.06 -12.72
CA LYS A 86 4.97 -0.98 -11.61
C LYS A 86 3.86 -0.90 -10.55
N VAL A 87 3.41 0.31 -10.22
CA VAL A 87 2.26 0.52 -9.32
C VAL A 87 0.98 -0.05 -9.93
N TYR A 88 0.76 0.21 -11.23
CA TYR A 88 -0.43 -0.24 -11.94
C TYR A 88 -0.54 -1.76 -12.01
N MET A 89 0.58 -2.45 -12.24
CA MET A 89 0.60 -3.92 -12.36
C MET A 89 0.53 -4.64 -11.01
N TYR A 90 0.48 -3.92 -9.90
CA TYR A 90 0.34 -4.53 -8.59
C TYR A 90 -1.11 -4.95 -8.32
N GLU A 91 -1.26 -6.16 -7.77
CA GLU A 91 -2.51 -6.68 -7.24
C GLU A 91 -2.43 -6.82 -5.71
N PRO A 92 -3.31 -6.16 -4.93
CA PRO A 92 -3.28 -6.19 -3.47
C PRO A 92 -3.59 -7.56 -2.86
N VAL A 93 -4.34 -8.39 -3.59
CA VAL A 93 -4.71 -9.76 -3.20
C VAL A 93 -3.79 -10.73 -3.94
N PRO A 94 -3.03 -11.59 -3.24
CA PRO A 94 -2.18 -12.58 -3.89
C PRO A 94 -2.96 -13.54 -4.79
N GLU A 95 -2.37 -13.89 -5.93
CA GLU A 95 -2.95 -14.86 -6.86
C GLU A 95 -3.23 -16.20 -6.18
N GLY A 96 -4.37 -16.82 -6.49
CA GLY A 96 -4.79 -18.09 -5.89
C GLY A 96 -5.36 -17.98 -4.47
N THR A 97 -5.48 -16.78 -3.91
CA THR A 97 -6.23 -16.55 -2.67
C THR A 97 -7.71 -16.84 -2.92
N SER A 98 -8.34 -17.67 -2.07
CA SER A 98 -9.77 -17.96 -2.19
C SER A 98 -10.62 -16.73 -1.84
N ASP A 99 -11.82 -16.61 -2.41
CA ASP A 99 -12.73 -15.47 -2.19
C ASP A 99 -12.92 -15.14 -0.70
N LYS A 100 -13.09 -16.17 0.13
CA LYS A 100 -13.26 -16.01 1.59
C LYS A 100 -12.03 -15.37 2.27
N ILE A 101 -10.82 -15.69 1.81
CA ILE A 101 -9.59 -15.07 2.35
C ILE A 101 -9.37 -13.71 1.71
N ALA A 102 -9.76 -13.52 0.45
CA ALA A 102 -9.66 -12.25 -0.27
C ALA A 102 -10.44 -11.13 0.45
N GLU A 103 -11.59 -11.44 1.07
CA GLU A 103 -12.35 -10.50 1.93
C GLU A 103 -11.57 -9.94 3.14
N ASN A 104 -10.42 -10.53 3.47
CA ASN A 104 -9.54 -10.02 4.52
C ASN A 104 -8.57 -8.94 4.01
N TYR A 105 -8.36 -8.81 2.71
CA TYR A 105 -7.60 -7.71 2.11
C TYR A 105 -8.55 -6.53 1.86
N ILE A 106 -8.52 -5.56 2.76
CA ILE A 106 -9.52 -4.49 2.82
C ILE A 106 -9.14 -3.23 2.02
N GLY A 107 -7.96 -3.23 1.40
CA GLY A 107 -7.55 -2.14 0.52
C GLY A 107 -6.06 -2.08 0.27
N VAL A 108 -5.66 -1.05 -0.48
CA VAL A 108 -4.27 -0.71 -0.79
C VAL A 108 -3.98 0.73 -0.40
N GLN A 109 -2.74 1.03 -0.02
CA GLN A 109 -2.29 2.37 0.35
C GLN A 109 -0.87 2.63 -0.17
N ALA A 110 -0.62 3.83 -0.69
CA ALA A 110 0.73 4.33 -0.90
C ALA A 110 1.22 5.12 0.32
N ASN A 111 2.49 4.95 0.64
CA ASN A 111 3.18 5.66 1.70
C ASN A 111 4.16 6.65 1.06
N PHE A 112 4.21 7.87 1.60
CA PHE A 112 5.21 8.86 1.24
C PHE A 112 5.90 9.37 2.51
N TRP A 113 7.14 8.94 2.71
CA TRP A 113 7.94 9.38 3.85
C TRP A 113 8.64 10.71 3.52
N SER A 114 8.18 11.81 4.13
CA SER A 114 8.66 13.18 3.86
C SER A 114 10.05 13.53 4.43
N HIS A 115 10.92 12.53 4.56
CA HIS A 115 12.28 12.70 5.08
C HIS A 115 13.23 13.28 4.03
N ILE A 116 12.98 12.99 2.74
CA ILE A 116 13.77 13.49 1.60
C ILE A 116 13.21 14.82 1.08
N ASP A 117 11.88 14.94 1.02
CA ASP A 117 11.21 16.13 0.49
C ASP A 117 10.09 16.61 1.42
N ARG A 118 10.06 17.93 1.62
CA ARG A 118 9.07 18.63 2.45
C ARG A 118 8.43 19.83 1.75
N TYR A 119 8.77 20.05 0.49
CA TYR A 119 8.18 21.11 -0.34
C TYR A 119 7.09 20.50 -1.21
N GLU A 120 5.94 21.17 -1.26
CA GLU A 120 4.72 20.69 -1.93
C GLU A 120 4.99 20.32 -3.41
N ASP A 121 5.72 21.16 -4.13
CA ASP A 121 6.12 20.93 -5.52
C ASP A 121 6.88 19.61 -5.71
N ARG A 122 7.75 19.23 -4.78
CA ARG A 122 8.48 17.96 -4.82
C ARG A 122 7.63 16.79 -4.39
N ILE A 123 6.71 17.00 -3.46
CA ILE A 123 5.73 15.99 -3.05
C ILE A 123 4.83 15.65 -4.24
N ASP A 124 4.28 16.64 -4.94
CA ASP A 124 3.47 16.43 -6.15
C ASP A 124 4.20 15.62 -7.21
N GLN A 125 5.49 15.93 -7.41
CA GLN A 125 6.35 15.20 -8.34
C GLN A 125 6.53 13.74 -7.95
N GLN A 126 6.67 13.46 -6.66
CA GLN A 126 6.78 12.10 -6.18
C GLN A 126 5.43 11.37 -6.29
N LEU A 127 4.32 12.03 -5.98
CA LEU A 127 3.01 11.38 -5.94
C LEU A 127 2.41 11.13 -7.33
N PHE A 128 2.49 12.10 -8.24
CA PHE A 128 1.86 12.02 -9.56
C PHE A 128 2.88 11.69 -10.66
N PRO A 129 2.59 10.72 -11.55
CA PRO A 129 1.28 10.11 -11.80
C PRO A 129 1.01 8.76 -11.09
N ARG A 130 1.88 8.31 -10.17
CA ARG A 130 1.70 7.02 -9.46
C ARG A 130 0.39 6.91 -8.69
N LEU A 131 -0.12 8.02 -8.14
CA LEU A 131 -1.43 8.06 -7.49
C LEU A 131 -2.57 7.68 -8.43
N PHE A 132 -2.49 7.98 -9.73
CA PHE A 132 -3.52 7.54 -10.68
C PHE A 132 -3.54 6.01 -10.79
N ALA A 133 -2.35 5.40 -10.85
CA ALA A 133 -2.23 3.95 -10.93
C ALA A 133 -2.73 3.26 -9.65
N LEU A 134 -2.34 3.79 -8.48
CA LEU A 134 -2.83 3.28 -7.21
C LEU A 134 -4.36 3.41 -7.08
N SER A 135 -4.91 4.55 -7.51
CA SER A 135 -6.36 4.79 -7.47
C SER A 135 -7.11 3.80 -8.35
N GLU A 136 -6.58 3.49 -9.54
CA GLU A 136 -7.18 2.47 -10.39
C GLU A 136 -7.09 1.07 -9.78
N THR A 137 -5.94 0.70 -9.19
CA THR A 137 -5.77 -0.56 -8.44
C THR A 137 -6.70 -0.66 -7.22
N ALA A 138 -7.01 0.46 -6.56
CA ALA A 138 -7.88 0.47 -5.39
C ALA A 138 -9.38 0.37 -5.74
N TRP A 139 -9.76 0.76 -6.97
CA TRP A 139 -11.17 0.95 -7.35
C TRP A 139 -11.68 -0.04 -8.40
N SER A 140 -10.84 -0.38 -9.37
CA SER A 140 -11.27 -1.18 -10.51
C SER A 140 -11.20 -2.67 -10.20
N ASP A 141 -12.16 -3.44 -10.73
CA ASP A 141 -12.03 -4.89 -10.81
C ASP A 141 -10.76 -5.24 -11.61
N PRO A 142 -9.87 -6.11 -11.09
CA PRO A 142 -8.65 -6.50 -11.79
C PRO A 142 -8.87 -6.98 -13.22
N GLN A 143 -9.99 -7.62 -13.53
CA GLN A 143 -10.30 -8.11 -14.88
C GLN A 143 -10.56 -6.97 -15.88
N ASN A 144 -10.91 -5.78 -15.40
CA ASN A 144 -11.18 -4.61 -16.23
C ASN A 144 -9.96 -3.69 -16.39
N LYS A 145 -8.83 -4.00 -15.74
CA LYS A 145 -7.60 -3.22 -15.85
C LYS A 145 -6.98 -3.44 -17.23
N ASP A 146 -6.84 -2.36 -17.98
CA ASP A 146 -6.14 -2.31 -19.28
C ASP A 146 -5.05 -1.24 -19.25
N TRP A 147 -3.79 -1.68 -19.31
CA TRP A 147 -2.63 -0.79 -19.25
C TRP A 147 -2.58 0.21 -20.41
N SER A 148 -2.96 -0.18 -21.63
CA SER A 148 -2.91 0.72 -22.79
C SER A 148 -3.93 1.84 -22.67
N ARG A 149 -5.15 1.51 -22.22
CA ARG A 149 -6.22 2.47 -21.89
C ARG A 149 -5.79 3.39 -20.75
N PHE A 150 -5.28 2.82 -19.66
CA PHE A 150 -4.81 3.57 -18.51
C PHE A 150 -3.68 4.53 -18.91
N LYS A 151 -2.67 4.06 -19.63
CA LYS A 151 -1.51 4.84 -20.08
C LYS A 151 -1.92 6.08 -20.87
N LYS A 152 -2.88 5.94 -21.80
CA LYS A 152 -3.43 7.07 -22.57
C LYS A 152 -4.10 8.10 -21.65
N THR A 153 -4.90 7.64 -20.69
CA THR A 153 -5.66 8.50 -19.77
C THR A 153 -4.74 9.18 -18.76
N ALA A 154 -3.83 8.43 -18.13
CA ALA A 154 -2.85 8.95 -17.18
C ALA A 154 -1.93 9.99 -17.82
N LYS A 155 -1.52 9.79 -19.09
CA LYS A 155 -0.76 10.79 -19.85
C LYS A 155 -1.53 12.12 -19.98
N MET A 156 -2.79 12.05 -20.42
CA MET A 156 -3.66 13.23 -20.55
C MET A 156 -3.84 13.95 -19.21
N GLN A 157 -4.16 13.21 -18.14
CA GLN A 157 -4.32 13.77 -16.79
C GLN A 157 -3.02 14.38 -16.25
N SER A 158 -1.87 13.79 -16.56
CA SER A 158 -0.56 14.35 -16.19
C SER A 158 -0.26 15.67 -16.92
N GLU A 159 -0.72 15.82 -18.16
CA GLU A 159 -0.61 17.07 -18.93
C GLU A 159 -1.54 18.16 -18.37
N GLU A 160 -2.77 17.80 -18.00
CA GLU A 160 -3.73 18.70 -17.34
C GLU A 160 -3.23 19.20 -15.97
N LEU A 161 -2.65 18.31 -15.15
CA LEU A 161 -2.03 18.68 -13.88
C LEU A 161 -0.89 19.69 -14.07
N ARG A 162 0.01 19.45 -15.05
CA ARG A 162 1.12 20.38 -15.35
C ARG A 162 0.63 21.72 -15.87
N ALA A 163 -0.42 21.73 -16.70
CA ALA A 163 -1.06 22.98 -17.13
C ALA A 163 -1.66 23.77 -15.95
N SER A 164 -2.08 23.06 -14.90
CA SER A 164 -2.60 23.62 -13.65
C SER A 164 -1.51 23.90 -12.60
N GLN A 165 -0.23 23.91 -13.01
CA GLN A 165 0.94 24.18 -12.16
C GLN A 165 1.21 23.15 -11.05
N VAL A 166 0.58 21.97 -11.12
CA VAL A 166 0.94 20.81 -10.28
C VAL A 166 2.17 20.14 -10.91
N ASN A 167 3.23 19.94 -10.12
CA ASN A 167 4.51 19.42 -10.59
C ASN A 167 4.47 17.90 -10.85
N CYS A 168 3.56 17.42 -11.70
CA CYS A 168 3.45 16.00 -12.03
C CYS A 168 4.69 15.51 -12.80
N TYR A 169 5.25 14.37 -12.40
CA TYR A 169 6.47 13.83 -12.99
C TYR A 169 6.28 13.32 -14.42
N TYR A 170 7.30 13.51 -15.26
CA TYR A 170 7.35 12.92 -16.60
C TYR A 170 7.81 11.46 -16.52
N ASP A 171 6.88 10.56 -16.23
CA ASP A 171 7.18 9.14 -16.13
C ASP A 171 7.35 8.50 -17.52
N LYS A 172 8.58 8.10 -17.87
CA LYS A 172 8.91 7.45 -19.15
C LYS A 172 8.01 6.25 -19.46
N SER A 173 7.51 5.52 -18.47
CA SER A 173 6.59 4.39 -18.69
C SER A 173 5.27 4.80 -19.35
N LEU A 174 4.84 6.06 -19.16
CA LEU A 174 3.65 6.62 -19.79
C LEU A 174 3.90 7.24 -21.16
N TYR A 175 5.07 7.86 -21.36
CA TYR A 175 5.33 8.66 -22.56
C TYR A 175 6.09 7.94 -23.65
N ASN A 176 6.90 6.93 -23.31
CA ASN A 176 7.66 6.17 -24.30
C ASN A 176 6.82 4.99 -24.83
N PRO A 177 7.06 4.53 -26.07
CA PRO A 177 6.56 3.23 -26.53
C PRO A 177 6.94 2.10 -25.57
N GLU A 178 6.13 1.04 -25.55
CA GLU A 178 6.46 -0.22 -24.85
C GLU A 178 7.76 -0.82 -25.38
#